data_AF-A0A0S4IR24-F1
#
_entry.id   AF-A0A0S4IR24-F1
#
_cell.length_a   1.000
_cell.length_b   1.000
_cell.length_c   1.000
_cell.angle_alpha   90.00
_cell.angle_beta   90.00
_cell.angle_gamma   90.00
#
_symmetry.space_group_name_H-M   'P 1'
#
loop_
_entity.id
_entity.type
_entity.pdbx_description
1 polymer ?
#
loop_
_entity_poly.entity_id
_entity_poly.type
_entity_poly.pdbx_seq_one_letter_code
_entity_poly.pdbx_strand_id
1 'polypeptide(L)'
;MSSPAFLGAFGSTESQYSYYEIFIHPFVRDAEIIIAATIGYFVVQFATMAMMPYISLAYRKLSKTDQQNFAIRVVSIVNGFVMFNSAFIFLDELRRNNWTLHDRHYEEIPGYRPYRLMIVGYFLWDLLVCVGYRWGAMWTIHAIVSFLGTYFLAFPFSDQYAAYYTGMFETSNAFIHSAALLKMLKIHLGLASLLEYIFAGLFFFIRVLGGTFVTLSWYVDMVPRLLAGRGHSHFTIAVCLLSVAVVMVLQYVWFWEIVKIATGRGDAPSVVSSDSNDDDKKATNGSSSTSATSPASTTTRRRGAAPKVE
;
A
#
# COMPACT_ATOMS: atom_id res chain seq x y z
N MET A 1 -35.80 -22.38 29.42
CA MET A 1 -36.88 -21.43 29.11
C MET A 1 -36.27 -20.04 28.98
N SER A 2 -36.26 -19.57 27.73
CA SER A 2 -36.26 -18.18 27.25
C SER A 2 -35.64 -17.08 28.14
N SER A 3 -34.42 -16.68 27.78
CA SER A 3 -34.03 -15.26 27.76
C SER A 3 -34.64 -14.63 26.49
N PRO A 4 -35.20 -13.41 26.57
CA PRO A 4 -34.45 -12.31 25.96
C PRO A 4 -34.66 -10.99 26.71
N ALA A 5 -33.63 -10.54 27.43
CA ALA A 5 -33.56 -9.17 27.96
C ALA A 5 -32.25 -8.45 27.54
N PHE A 6 -31.69 -8.80 26.38
CA PHE A 6 -30.44 -8.19 25.88
C PHE A 6 -30.65 -7.15 24.75
N LEU A 7 -31.91 -6.88 24.36
CA LEU A 7 -32.21 -5.94 23.26
C LEU A 7 -32.69 -4.55 23.72
N GLY A 8 -32.73 -4.29 25.03
CA GLY A 8 -33.30 -3.05 25.60
C GLY A 8 -32.30 -1.95 26.00
N ALA A 9 -30.99 -2.19 25.94
CA ALA A 9 -29.98 -1.29 26.51
C ALA A 9 -29.11 -0.54 25.48
N PHE A 10 -29.59 -0.41 24.23
CA PHE A 10 -29.04 0.54 23.25
C PHE A 10 -29.85 1.85 23.22
N GLY A 11 -30.48 2.19 24.36
CA GLY A 11 -31.22 3.43 24.54
C GLY A 11 -30.29 4.64 24.71
N SER A 12 -30.15 5.41 23.62
CA SER A 12 -29.96 6.86 23.60
C SER A 12 -28.86 7.46 24.50
N THR A 13 -27.63 6.99 24.34
CA THR A 13 -26.49 7.94 24.37
C THR A 13 -26.09 8.19 22.92
N GLU A 14 -26.98 8.84 22.16
CA GLU A 14 -26.59 9.47 20.90
C GLU A 14 -25.33 10.30 21.17
N SER A 15 -24.32 10.14 20.31
CA SER A 15 -23.06 10.84 20.46
C SER A 15 -23.34 12.33 20.66
N GLN A 16 -22.75 12.93 21.70
CA GLN A 16 -22.82 14.38 21.92
C GLN A 16 -22.32 15.21 20.72
N TYR A 17 -21.70 14.55 19.74
CA TYR A 17 -21.23 15.16 18.51
C TYR A 17 -22.18 14.92 17.34
N SER A 18 -22.43 15.96 16.57
CA SER A 18 -23.15 15.87 15.29
C SER A 18 -22.33 15.07 14.27
N TYR A 19 -22.99 14.39 13.32
CA TYR A 19 -22.31 13.80 12.16
C TYR A 19 -21.44 14.82 11.41
N TYR A 20 -21.83 16.09 11.42
CA TYR A 20 -21.02 17.17 10.89
C TYR A 20 -19.67 17.28 11.61
N GLU A 21 -19.66 17.22 12.94
CA GLU A 21 -18.44 17.37 13.75
C GLU A 21 -17.52 16.16 13.65
N ILE A 22 -18.09 14.96 13.46
CA ILE A 22 -17.32 13.72 13.32
C ILE A 22 -16.72 13.59 11.91
N PHE A 23 -17.46 13.96 10.87
CA PHE A 23 -17.07 13.67 9.48
C PHE A 23 -16.67 14.88 8.65
N ILE A 24 -17.39 15.99 8.78
CA ILE A 24 -17.25 17.14 7.87
C ILE A 24 -16.26 18.16 8.43
N HIS A 25 -16.40 18.54 9.69
CA HIS A 25 -15.52 19.48 10.36
C HIS A 25 -14.02 19.11 10.26
N PRO A 26 -13.58 17.86 10.54
CA PRO A 26 -12.18 17.50 10.39
C PRO A 26 -11.73 17.54 8.92
N PHE A 27 -12.59 17.13 7.98
CA PHE A 27 -12.31 17.27 6.55
C PHE A 27 -12.05 18.74 6.21
N VAL A 28 -12.98 19.63 6.54
CA VAL A 28 -12.88 21.07 6.21
C VAL A 28 -11.64 21.69 6.82
N ARG A 29 -11.33 21.33 8.08
CA ARG A 29 -10.14 21.82 8.80
C ARG A 29 -8.84 21.41 8.12
N ASP A 30 -8.77 20.17 7.63
CA ASP A 30 -7.51 19.56 7.15
C ASP A 30 -7.44 19.44 5.62
N ALA A 31 -8.50 19.80 4.90
CA ALA A 31 -8.65 19.64 3.47
C ALA A 31 -7.53 20.35 2.69
N GLU A 32 -7.14 21.55 3.11
CA GLU A 32 -6.07 22.29 2.44
C GLU A 32 -4.77 21.50 2.40
N ILE A 33 -4.39 20.87 3.51
CA ILE A 33 -3.15 20.08 3.61
C ILE A 33 -3.30 18.75 2.87
N ILE A 34 -4.43 18.06 3.03
CA ILE A 34 -4.69 16.79 2.35
C ILE A 34 -4.67 16.98 0.83
N ILE A 35 -5.40 17.98 0.31
CA ILE A 35 -5.47 18.29 -1.12
C ILE A 35 -4.09 18.71 -1.64
N ALA A 36 -3.38 19.59 -0.92
CA ALA A 36 -2.04 20.00 -1.31
C ALA A 36 -1.06 18.81 -1.35
N ALA A 37 -1.12 17.90 -0.38
CA ALA A 37 -0.32 16.68 -0.37
C ALA A 37 -0.66 15.76 -1.55
N THR A 38 -1.95 15.51 -1.82
CA THR A 38 -2.41 14.72 -2.98
C THR A 38 -1.92 15.33 -4.30
N ILE A 39 -2.05 16.64 -4.48
CA ILE A 39 -1.53 17.36 -5.66
C ILE A 39 -0.01 17.22 -5.73
N GLY A 40 0.70 17.35 -4.61
CA GLY A 40 2.14 17.17 -4.51
C GLY A 40 2.60 15.80 -5.03
N TYR A 41 1.91 14.72 -4.67
CA TYR A 41 2.22 13.38 -5.18
C TYR A 41 1.94 13.23 -6.68
N PHE A 42 0.87 13.83 -7.21
CA PHE A 42 0.67 13.91 -8.67
C PHE A 42 1.79 14.70 -9.36
N VAL A 43 2.23 15.81 -8.77
CA VAL A 43 3.36 16.59 -9.30
C VAL A 43 4.63 15.74 -9.36
N VAL A 44 4.96 14.99 -8.31
CA VAL A 44 6.11 14.05 -8.30
C VAL A 44 5.97 13.00 -9.41
N GLN A 45 4.78 12.41 -9.57
CA GLN A 45 4.52 11.42 -10.62
C GLN A 45 4.75 12.00 -12.02
N PHE A 46 4.10 13.14 -12.35
CA PHE A 46 4.18 13.75 -13.67
C PHE A 46 5.57 14.35 -13.95
N ALA A 47 6.20 14.98 -12.96
CA ALA A 47 7.56 15.49 -13.08
C ALA A 47 8.54 14.35 -13.36
N THR A 48 8.40 13.20 -12.69
CA THR A 48 9.21 12.01 -12.98
C THR A 48 9.03 11.56 -14.42
N MET A 49 7.79 11.45 -14.91
CA MET A 49 7.52 11.06 -16.29
C MET A 49 8.08 12.06 -17.31
N ALA A 50 8.06 13.35 -17.00
CA ALA A 50 8.58 14.41 -17.86
C ALA A 50 10.11 14.46 -17.87
N MET A 51 10.76 14.32 -16.72
CA MET A 51 12.21 14.51 -16.58
C MET A 51 13.02 13.27 -16.92
N MET A 52 12.54 12.08 -16.57
CA MET A 52 13.31 10.83 -16.74
C MET A 52 13.74 10.50 -18.17
N PRO A 53 12.97 10.81 -19.23
CA PRO A 53 13.43 10.65 -20.61
C PRO A 53 14.70 11.44 -20.96
N TYR A 54 14.97 12.54 -20.25
CA TYR A 54 16.16 13.36 -20.47
C TYR A 54 17.35 12.89 -19.62
N ILE A 55 17.09 12.22 -18.49
CA ILE A 55 18.09 11.79 -17.53
C ILE A 55 18.61 10.37 -17.85
N SER A 56 17.74 9.46 -18.28
CA SER A 56 18.08 8.03 -18.41
C SER A 56 17.69 7.46 -19.77
N LEU A 57 18.69 7.02 -20.55
CA LEU A 57 18.47 6.27 -21.79
C LEU A 57 17.77 4.93 -21.55
N ALA A 58 18.02 4.28 -20.40
CA ALA A 58 17.35 3.04 -20.03
C ALA A 58 15.84 3.27 -19.82
N TYR A 59 15.47 4.37 -19.18
CA TYR A 59 14.06 4.75 -18.99
C TYR A 59 13.34 4.96 -20.33
N ARG A 60 13.98 5.61 -21.31
CA ARG A 60 13.39 5.82 -22.65
C ARG A 60 13.05 4.53 -23.38
N LYS A 61 13.77 3.44 -23.08
CA LYS A 61 13.56 2.12 -23.68
C LYS A 61 12.44 1.32 -23.00
N LEU A 62 11.95 1.77 -21.85
CA LEU A 62 10.82 1.16 -21.16
C LEU A 62 9.52 1.36 -21.96
N SER A 63 8.59 0.41 -21.86
CA SER A 63 7.23 0.57 -22.37
C SER A 63 6.53 1.74 -21.69
N LYS A 64 5.45 2.26 -22.28
CA LYS A 64 4.68 3.36 -21.65
C LYS A 64 4.10 2.96 -20.29
N THR A 65 3.64 1.71 -20.17
CA THR A 65 3.17 1.13 -18.91
C THR A 65 4.29 1.06 -17.88
N ASP A 66 5.49 0.62 -18.27
CA ASP A 66 6.65 0.57 -17.36
C ASP A 66 7.15 1.97 -16.96
N GLN A 67 7.10 2.94 -17.88
CA GLN A 67 7.43 4.35 -17.59
C GLN A 67 6.50 4.94 -16.54
N GLN A 68 5.21 4.60 -16.60
CA GLN A 68 4.20 4.99 -15.62
C GLN A 68 4.40 4.27 -14.29
N ASN A 69 4.60 2.95 -14.31
CA ASN A 69 4.90 2.16 -13.11
C ASN A 69 6.17 2.66 -12.41
N PHE A 70 7.18 3.05 -13.18
CA PHE A 70 8.39 3.68 -12.66
C PHE A 70 8.06 4.96 -11.90
N ALA A 71 7.23 5.85 -12.46
CA ALA A 71 6.86 7.10 -11.81
C ALA A 71 6.07 6.88 -10.51
N ILE A 72 5.12 5.94 -10.50
CA ILE A 72 4.35 5.55 -9.31
C ILE A 72 5.29 5.05 -8.20
N ARG A 73 6.28 4.22 -8.55
CA ARG A 73 7.29 3.73 -7.58
C ARG A 73 8.14 4.86 -7.01
N VAL A 74 8.48 5.88 -7.82
CA VAL A 74 9.17 7.07 -7.32
C VAL A 74 8.32 7.81 -6.29
N VAL A 75 7.01 7.96 -6.54
CA VAL A 75 6.08 8.57 -5.56
C VAL A 75 6.09 7.78 -4.25
N SER A 76 6.00 6.45 -4.29
CA SER A 76 6.03 5.62 -3.09
C SER A 76 7.37 5.72 -2.33
N ILE A 77 8.50 5.86 -3.02
CA ILE A 77 9.81 6.12 -2.39
C ILE A 77 9.80 7.47 -1.68
N VAL A 78 9.32 8.53 -2.35
CA VAL A 78 9.20 9.87 -1.77
C VAL A 78 8.31 9.84 -0.52
N ASN A 79 7.15 9.19 -0.59
CA ASN A 79 6.28 9.00 0.59
C ASN A 79 7.00 8.26 1.71
N GLY A 80 7.74 7.19 1.41
CA GLY A 80 8.54 6.47 2.41
C GLY A 80 9.56 7.37 3.12
N PHE A 81 10.20 8.31 2.41
CA PHE A 81 11.08 9.31 3.03
C PHE A 81 10.31 10.32 3.89
N VAL A 82 9.14 10.79 3.45
CA VAL A 82 8.30 11.70 4.26
C VAL A 82 7.85 10.99 5.54
N MET A 83 7.48 9.70 5.44
CA MET A 83 7.02 8.88 6.56
C MET A 83 8.14 8.42 7.50
N PHE A 84 9.40 8.51 7.09
CA PHE A 84 10.54 8.25 7.97
C PHE A 84 10.51 9.15 9.22
N ASN A 85 10.09 10.41 9.08
CA ASN A 85 9.93 11.32 10.21
C ASN A 85 8.77 10.90 11.14
N SER A 86 7.68 10.37 10.57
CA SER A 86 6.60 9.78 11.38
C SER A 86 7.09 8.58 12.20
N ALA A 87 7.91 7.71 11.59
CA ALA A 87 8.54 6.59 12.29
C ALA A 87 9.45 7.08 13.43
N PHE A 88 10.23 8.15 13.20
CA PHE A 88 11.06 8.75 14.25
C PHE A 88 10.22 9.31 15.41
N ILE A 89 9.13 10.03 15.10
CA ILE A 89 8.21 10.56 16.12
C ILE A 89 7.58 9.43 16.93
N PHE A 90 7.15 8.35 16.29
CA PHE A 90 6.64 7.17 16.98
C PHE A 90 7.66 6.56 17.93
N LEU A 91 8.91 6.38 17.48
CA LEU A 91 9.98 5.81 18.31
C LEU A 91 10.37 6.72 19.46
N ASP A 92 10.41 8.03 19.26
CA ASP A 92 10.68 8.99 20.33
C ASP A 92 9.55 9.03 21.35
N GLU A 93 8.28 8.95 20.92
CA GLU A 93 7.14 8.84 21.82
C GLU A 93 7.21 7.53 22.63
N LEU A 94 7.49 6.39 22.00
CA LEU A 94 7.72 5.13 22.72
C LEU A 94 8.84 5.29 23.76
N ARG A 95 9.97 5.87 23.38
CA ARG A 95 11.12 6.09 24.28
C ARG A 95 10.74 6.96 25.48
N ARG A 96 9.99 8.05 25.26
CA ARG A 96 9.50 8.94 26.33
C ARG A 96 8.52 8.24 27.27
N ASN A 97 7.79 7.24 26.77
CA ASN A 97 6.85 6.42 27.53
C ASN A 97 7.46 5.07 27.95
N ASN A 98 8.78 4.99 28.17
CA ASN A 98 9.46 3.77 28.64
C ASN A 98 9.19 2.52 27.78
N TRP A 99 9.12 2.69 26.45
CA TRP A 99 8.81 1.64 25.47
C TRP A 99 7.44 1.00 25.63
N THR A 100 6.46 1.77 26.15
CA THR A 100 5.07 1.33 26.29
C THR A 100 4.13 2.10 25.37
N LEU A 101 3.10 1.42 24.88
CA LEU A 101 1.96 2.05 24.22
C LEU A 101 1.04 2.61 25.32
N HIS A 102 0.74 3.90 25.27
CA HIS A 102 -0.09 4.57 26.26
C HIS A 102 -1.57 4.57 25.84
N ASP A 103 -2.46 4.65 26.82
CA ASP A 103 -3.93 4.63 26.66
C ASP A 103 -4.54 6.02 26.35
N ARG A 104 -3.70 7.01 26.10
CA ARG A 104 -4.09 8.40 25.78
C ARG A 104 -4.51 8.51 24.30
N HIS A 105 -5.62 7.86 23.94
CA HIS A 105 -6.06 7.77 22.54
C HIS A 105 -6.44 9.11 21.92
N TYR A 106 -6.86 10.10 22.70
CA TYR A 106 -7.29 11.40 22.17
C TYR A 106 -6.22 12.50 22.27
N GLU A 107 -5.02 12.13 22.70
CA GLU A 107 -3.90 13.06 22.78
C GLU A 107 -3.13 13.04 21.45
N GLU A 108 -2.93 14.23 20.88
CA GLU A 108 -2.08 14.35 19.70
C GLU A 108 -0.61 14.15 20.09
N ILE A 109 0.13 13.36 19.30
CA ILE A 109 1.58 13.30 19.48
C ILE A 109 2.19 14.61 18.96
N PRO A 110 2.97 15.34 19.77
CA PRO A 110 3.56 16.60 19.34
C PRO A 110 4.36 16.46 18.04
N GLY A 111 3.97 17.23 17.02
CA GLY A 111 4.62 17.23 15.70
C GLY A 111 4.21 16.10 14.74
N TYR A 112 3.36 15.15 15.15
CA TYR A 112 2.90 14.07 14.26
C TYR A 112 1.86 14.53 13.23
N ARG A 113 1.04 15.51 13.59
CA ARG A 113 -0.10 15.97 12.77
C ARG A 113 0.23 16.24 11.29
N PRO A 114 1.31 16.96 10.92
CA PRO A 114 1.63 17.17 9.50
C PRO A 114 1.81 15.86 8.73
N TYR A 115 2.49 14.88 9.33
CA TYR A 115 2.72 13.57 8.71
C TYR A 115 1.44 12.76 8.57
N ARG A 116 0.58 12.82 9.58
CA ARG A 116 -0.78 12.24 9.55
C ARG A 116 -1.61 12.78 8.39
N LEU A 117 -1.55 14.08 8.13
CA LEU A 117 -2.29 14.68 7.00
C LEU A 117 -1.64 14.38 5.64
N MET A 118 -0.30 14.36 5.58
CA MET A 118 0.42 13.99 4.36
C MET A 118 0.15 12.55 3.93
N ILE A 119 0.07 11.60 4.87
CA ILE A 119 -0.23 10.19 4.53
C ILE A 119 -1.68 9.98 4.09
N VAL A 120 -2.64 10.74 4.65
CA VAL A 120 -4.02 10.74 4.13
C VAL A 120 -4.04 11.24 2.69
N GLY A 121 -3.31 12.32 2.39
CA GLY A 121 -3.16 12.83 1.03
C GLY A 121 -2.49 11.84 0.07
N TYR A 122 -1.51 11.06 0.56
CA TYR A 122 -0.88 9.96 -0.19
C TYR A 122 -1.88 8.85 -0.52
N PHE A 123 -2.64 8.36 0.46
CA PHE A 123 -3.61 7.29 0.20
C PHE A 123 -4.80 7.76 -0.66
N LEU A 124 -5.15 9.05 -0.63
CA LEU A 124 -6.09 9.60 -1.59
C LEU A 124 -5.51 9.58 -3.02
N TRP A 125 -4.24 9.95 -3.19
CA TRP A 125 -3.55 9.82 -4.47
C TRP A 125 -3.51 8.34 -4.93
N ASP A 126 -3.14 7.42 -4.03
CA ASP A 126 -3.02 5.99 -4.33
C ASP A 126 -4.37 5.40 -4.77
N LEU A 127 -5.47 5.79 -4.11
CA LEU A 127 -6.83 5.42 -4.50
C LEU A 127 -7.19 5.91 -5.90
N LEU A 128 -6.93 7.19 -6.20
CA LEU A 128 -7.21 7.77 -7.52
C LEU A 128 -6.38 7.09 -8.62
N VAL A 129 -5.11 6.79 -8.34
CA VAL A 129 -4.20 6.08 -9.25
C VAL A 129 -4.66 4.63 -9.47
N CYS A 130 -5.00 3.90 -8.40
CA CYS A 130 -5.51 2.53 -8.49
C CYS A 130 -6.77 2.46 -9.37
N VAL A 131 -7.73 3.36 -9.15
CA VAL A 131 -8.97 3.41 -9.92
C VAL A 131 -8.71 3.87 -11.36
N GLY A 132 -7.96 4.97 -11.53
CA GLY A 132 -7.65 5.54 -12.85
C GLY A 132 -6.87 4.59 -13.75
N TYR A 133 -5.99 3.79 -13.18
CA TYR A 133 -5.20 2.79 -13.90
C TYR A 133 -5.77 1.37 -13.84
N ARG A 134 -7.00 1.21 -13.30
CA ARG A 134 -7.73 -0.06 -13.24
C ARG A 134 -6.90 -1.19 -12.66
N TRP A 135 -6.23 -0.91 -11.55
CA TRP A 135 -5.48 -1.93 -10.84
C TRP A 135 -6.40 -3.03 -10.30
N GLY A 136 -5.82 -4.22 -10.09
CA GLY A 136 -6.57 -5.38 -9.61
C GLY A 136 -7.30 -5.12 -8.29
N ALA A 137 -8.39 -5.86 -8.05
CA ALA A 137 -9.27 -5.65 -6.91
C ALA A 137 -8.54 -5.64 -5.55
N MET A 138 -7.50 -6.47 -5.36
CA MET A 138 -6.72 -6.50 -4.12
C MET A 138 -6.04 -5.14 -3.84
N TRP A 139 -5.49 -4.50 -4.86
CA TRP A 139 -4.84 -3.19 -4.73
C TRP A 139 -5.86 -2.08 -4.49
N THR A 140 -6.98 -2.11 -5.19
CA THR A 140 -8.06 -1.14 -4.98
C THR A 140 -8.68 -1.25 -3.58
N ILE A 141 -8.89 -2.49 -3.08
CA ILE A 141 -9.32 -2.72 -1.70
C ILE A 141 -8.29 -2.15 -0.73
N HIS A 142 -7.00 -2.43 -0.94
CA HIS A 142 -5.93 -1.87 -0.12
C HIS A 142 -5.98 -0.34 -0.08
N ALA A 143 -6.05 0.32 -1.24
CA ALA A 143 -6.09 1.78 -1.30
C ALA A 143 -7.32 2.37 -0.59
N ILE A 144 -8.50 1.75 -0.75
CA ILE A 144 -9.73 2.17 -0.06
C ILE A 144 -9.57 2.04 1.46
N VAL A 145 -9.16 0.88 1.96
CA VAL A 145 -9.08 0.66 3.43
C VAL A 145 -7.94 1.45 4.06
N SER A 146 -6.83 1.66 3.35
CA SER A 146 -5.74 2.51 3.82
C SER A 146 -6.17 3.98 3.87
N PHE A 147 -6.87 4.48 2.85
CA PHE A 147 -7.41 5.84 2.85
C PHE A 147 -8.43 6.03 3.97
N LEU A 148 -9.46 5.18 4.07
CA LEU A 148 -10.48 5.30 5.10
C LEU A 148 -9.88 5.12 6.50
N GLY A 149 -9.05 4.10 6.71
CA GLY A 149 -8.40 3.84 7.98
C GLY A 149 -7.55 5.02 8.46
N THR A 150 -6.70 5.56 7.60
CA THR A 150 -5.88 6.73 7.96
C THR A 150 -6.69 8.00 8.13
N TYR A 151 -7.70 8.23 7.29
CA TYR A 151 -8.57 9.40 7.39
C TYR A 151 -9.36 9.41 8.71
N PHE A 152 -9.94 8.28 9.10
CA PHE A 152 -10.69 8.18 10.35
C PHE A 152 -9.79 8.16 11.60
N LEU A 153 -8.53 7.73 11.47
CA LEU A 153 -7.48 7.92 12.48
C LEU A 153 -6.87 9.35 12.48
N ALA A 154 -7.22 10.20 11.51
CA ALA A 154 -6.73 11.58 11.43
C ALA A 154 -7.52 12.58 12.28
N PHE A 155 -8.73 12.20 12.72
CA PHE A 155 -9.31 12.74 13.93
C PHE A 155 -8.36 12.38 15.08
N PRO A 156 -7.98 13.28 16.01
CA PRO A 156 -6.98 12.99 17.05
C PRO A 156 -7.44 11.81 17.92
N PHE A 157 -7.15 10.62 17.43
CA PHE A 157 -7.71 9.37 17.85
C PHE A 157 -6.71 8.28 17.45
N SER A 158 -6.07 7.75 18.48
CA SER A 158 -5.06 6.71 18.38
C SER A 158 -3.81 7.12 17.63
N ASP A 159 -3.36 8.38 17.78
CA ASP A 159 -2.17 8.92 17.11
C ASP A 159 -0.94 8.02 17.26
N GLN A 160 -0.73 7.43 18.45
CA GLN A 160 0.39 6.51 18.69
C GLN A 160 0.31 5.25 17.83
N TYR A 161 -0.88 4.69 17.67
CA TYR A 161 -1.11 3.50 16.85
C TYR A 161 -1.07 3.88 15.36
N ALA A 162 -1.65 5.01 14.99
CA ALA A 162 -1.62 5.52 13.63
C ALA A 162 -0.17 5.77 13.17
N ALA A 163 0.66 6.43 14.00
CA ALA A 163 2.05 6.72 13.69
C ALA A 163 2.90 5.47 13.47
N TYR A 164 2.56 4.37 14.16
CA TYR A 164 3.14 3.06 13.89
C TYR A 164 2.83 2.59 12.47
N TYR A 165 1.56 2.50 12.10
CA TYR A 165 1.17 2.01 10.77
C TYR A 165 1.68 2.94 9.67
N THR A 166 1.44 4.24 9.77
CA THR A 166 1.77 5.20 8.72
C THR A 166 3.27 5.43 8.60
N GLY A 167 3.99 5.49 9.73
CA GLY A 167 5.43 5.69 9.74
C GLY A 167 6.20 4.42 9.42
N MET A 168 6.03 3.39 10.24
CA MET A 168 6.87 2.19 10.17
C MET A 168 6.55 1.33 8.95
N PHE A 169 5.29 1.23 8.52
CA PHE A 169 4.97 0.44 7.32
C PHE A 169 5.46 1.18 6.09
N GLU A 170 5.11 2.44 5.88
CA GLU A 170 5.47 3.13 4.63
C GLU A 170 6.97 3.31 4.46
N THR A 171 7.72 3.50 5.55
CA THR A 171 9.19 3.54 5.48
C THR A 171 9.75 2.24 4.90
N SER A 172 9.16 1.08 5.24
CA SER A 172 9.62 -0.20 4.68
C SER A 172 9.34 -0.33 3.18
N ASN A 173 8.27 0.28 2.66
CA ASN A 173 7.93 0.23 1.23
C ASN A 173 9.03 0.85 0.34
N ALA A 174 9.74 1.88 0.83
CA ALA A 174 10.77 2.56 0.03
C ALA A 174 11.83 1.60 -0.52
N PHE A 175 12.19 0.55 0.24
CA PHE A 175 13.19 -0.43 -0.15
C PHE A 175 12.74 -1.29 -1.34
N ILE A 176 11.51 -1.84 -1.32
CA ILE A 176 11.01 -2.68 -2.43
C ILE A 176 10.78 -1.86 -3.70
N HIS A 177 10.29 -0.63 -3.57
CA HIS A 177 10.12 0.25 -4.72
C HIS A 177 11.48 0.64 -5.32
N SER A 178 12.48 0.95 -4.49
CA SER A 178 13.85 1.24 -4.94
C SER A 178 14.47 0.04 -5.65
N ALA A 179 14.34 -1.17 -5.09
CA ALA A 179 14.81 -2.40 -5.73
C ALA A 179 14.16 -2.62 -7.11
N ALA A 180 12.85 -2.43 -7.20
CA ALA A 180 12.12 -2.56 -8.45
C ALA A 180 12.58 -1.54 -9.51
N LEU A 181 12.85 -0.28 -9.13
CA LEU A 181 13.38 0.73 -10.05
C LEU A 181 14.76 0.32 -10.60
N LEU A 182 15.66 -0.14 -9.73
CA LEU A 182 16.99 -0.62 -10.13
C LEU A 182 16.88 -1.80 -11.12
N LYS A 183 15.96 -2.74 -10.87
CA LYS A 183 15.68 -3.87 -11.78
C LYS A 183 15.07 -3.43 -13.11
N MET A 184 14.10 -2.53 -13.10
CA MET A 184 13.49 -1.98 -14.33
C MET A 184 14.54 -1.33 -15.24
N LEU A 185 15.47 -0.56 -14.64
CA LEU A 185 16.55 0.07 -15.38
C LEU A 185 17.74 -0.87 -15.69
N LYS A 186 17.72 -2.09 -15.15
CA LYS A 186 18.82 -3.08 -15.24
C LYS A 186 20.16 -2.54 -14.74
N ILE A 187 20.13 -1.74 -13.66
CA ILE A 187 21.32 -1.15 -13.02
C ILE A 187 21.48 -1.70 -11.60
N HIS A 188 22.75 -1.90 -11.18
CA HIS A 188 23.10 -2.32 -9.82
C HIS A 188 22.26 -3.48 -9.25
N LEU A 189 22.13 -4.58 -10.00
CA LEU A 189 21.25 -5.71 -9.62
C LEU A 189 21.57 -6.30 -8.24
N GLY A 190 22.85 -6.32 -7.84
CA GLY A 190 23.25 -6.75 -6.48
C GLY A 190 22.69 -5.83 -5.38
N LEU A 191 22.67 -4.50 -5.61
CA LEU A 191 22.03 -3.55 -4.69
C LEU A 191 20.52 -3.75 -4.67
N ALA A 192 19.89 -4.02 -5.83
CA ALA A 192 18.46 -4.32 -5.88
C ALA A 192 18.11 -5.54 -5.03
N SER A 193 18.88 -6.64 -5.13
CA SER A 193 18.69 -7.81 -4.28
C SER A 193 18.92 -7.52 -2.80
N LEU A 194 19.93 -6.72 -2.44
CA LEU A 194 20.13 -6.30 -1.05
C LEU A 194 18.92 -5.54 -0.50
N LEU A 195 18.37 -4.59 -1.28
CA LEU A 195 17.19 -3.82 -0.89
C LEU A 195 15.95 -4.73 -0.73
N GLU A 196 15.80 -5.78 -1.53
CA GLU A 196 14.73 -6.77 -1.35
C GLU A 196 14.89 -7.57 -0.06
N TYR A 197 16.12 -7.97 0.30
CA TYR A 197 16.37 -8.64 1.57
C TYR A 197 16.10 -7.73 2.77
N ILE A 198 16.52 -6.46 2.68
CA ILE A 198 16.20 -5.45 3.70
C ILE A 198 14.68 -5.29 3.81
N PHE A 199 13.97 -5.14 2.69
CA PHE A 199 12.52 -5.07 2.67
C PHE A 199 11.88 -6.30 3.33
N ALA A 200 12.29 -7.51 2.96
CA ALA A 200 11.72 -8.74 3.51
C ALA A 200 11.91 -8.84 5.02
N GLY A 201 13.10 -8.49 5.53
CA GLY A 201 13.38 -8.42 6.96
C GLY A 201 12.50 -7.40 7.67
N LEU A 202 12.45 -6.16 7.17
CA LEU A 202 11.60 -5.10 7.72
C LEU A 202 10.12 -5.48 7.66
N PHE A 203 9.66 -6.07 6.56
CA PHE A 203 8.28 -6.52 6.40
C PHE A 203 7.92 -7.54 7.48
N PHE A 204 8.78 -8.53 7.73
CA PHE A 204 8.53 -9.52 8.77
C PHE A 204 8.52 -8.91 10.18
N PHE A 205 9.58 -8.18 10.56
CA PHE A 205 9.68 -7.66 11.93
C PHE A 205 8.69 -6.54 12.22
N ILE A 206 8.53 -5.58 11.30
CA ILE A 206 7.67 -4.42 11.48
C ILE A 206 6.23 -4.77 11.12
N ARG A 207 5.96 -5.29 9.92
CA ARG A 207 4.57 -5.41 9.48
C ARG A 207 3.86 -6.63 10.04
N VAL A 208 4.56 -7.76 10.07
CA VAL A 208 3.99 -9.00 10.60
C VAL A 208 4.06 -9.00 12.13
N LEU A 209 5.24 -9.10 12.73
CA LEU A 209 5.34 -9.25 14.19
C LEU A 209 4.88 -8.00 14.93
N GLY A 210 5.49 -6.84 14.64
CA GLY A 210 5.12 -5.59 15.30
C GLY A 210 3.69 -5.15 14.95
N GLY A 211 3.25 -5.29 13.70
CA GLY A 211 1.89 -4.98 13.27
C GLY A 211 0.85 -5.83 14.00
N THR A 212 1.12 -7.13 14.18
CA THR A 212 0.25 -8.01 14.97
C THR A 212 0.18 -7.54 16.42
N PHE A 213 1.32 -7.29 17.04
CA PHE A 213 1.38 -6.83 18.43
C PHE A 213 0.61 -5.52 18.61
N VAL A 214 0.92 -4.48 17.83
CA VAL A 214 0.26 -3.17 17.91
C VAL A 214 -1.24 -3.28 17.64
N THR A 215 -1.64 -4.08 16.64
CA THR A 215 -3.07 -4.32 16.34
C THR A 215 -3.79 -4.98 17.49
N LEU A 216 -3.23 -6.06 18.05
CA LEU A 216 -3.86 -6.77 19.17
C LEU A 216 -3.94 -5.88 20.41
N SER A 217 -2.88 -5.15 20.74
CA SER A 217 -2.89 -4.17 21.84
C SER A 217 -3.96 -3.11 21.62
N TRP A 218 -4.11 -2.61 20.40
CA TRP A 218 -5.14 -1.64 20.06
C TRP A 218 -6.55 -2.23 20.19
N TYR A 219 -6.77 -3.46 19.73
CA TYR A 219 -8.07 -4.13 19.81
C TYR A 219 -8.50 -4.42 21.25
N VAL A 220 -7.56 -4.87 22.08
CA VAL A 220 -7.79 -5.14 23.50
C VAL A 220 -8.28 -3.89 24.22
N ASP A 221 -7.83 -2.70 23.81
CA ASP A 221 -8.29 -1.45 24.40
C ASP A 221 -9.56 -0.87 23.72
N MET A 222 -9.65 -0.90 22.39
CA MET A 222 -10.77 -0.29 21.65
C MET A 222 -12.06 -1.07 21.71
N VAL A 223 -12.02 -2.41 21.68
CA VAL A 223 -13.24 -3.23 21.66
C VAL A 223 -14.05 -3.05 22.94
N PRO A 224 -13.47 -3.10 24.16
CA PRO A 224 -14.22 -2.81 25.38
C PRO A 224 -14.79 -1.40 25.41
N ARG A 225 -14.06 -0.38 24.90
CA ARG A 225 -14.56 1.00 24.82
C ARG A 225 -15.76 1.11 23.87
N LEU A 226 -15.69 0.44 22.71
CA LEU A 226 -16.80 0.38 21.75
C LEU A 226 -18.03 -0.29 22.37
N LEU A 227 -17.85 -1.42 23.06
CA LEU A 227 -18.95 -2.15 23.70
C LEU A 227 -19.55 -1.39 24.91
N ALA A 228 -18.73 -0.61 25.61
CA ALA A 228 -19.14 0.17 26.78
C ALA A 228 -19.71 1.55 26.44
N GLY A 229 -19.83 1.92 25.15
CA GLY A 229 -20.31 3.25 24.77
C GLY A 229 -19.29 4.38 24.95
N ARG A 230 -18.01 4.08 25.17
CA ARG A 230 -16.96 5.04 25.59
C ARG A 230 -16.09 5.56 24.45
N GLY A 231 -16.68 5.73 23.27
CA GLY A 231 -16.03 6.28 22.08
C GLY A 231 -16.63 7.60 21.64
N HIS A 232 -15.84 8.47 21.01
CA HIS A 232 -16.35 9.69 20.36
C HIS A 232 -17.39 9.37 19.27
N SER A 233 -17.18 8.26 18.55
CA SER A 233 -18.06 7.77 17.49
C SER A 233 -17.91 6.26 17.35
N HIS A 234 -18.99 5.52 17.61
CA HIS A 234 -19.02 4.06 17.43
C HIS A 234 -18.73 3.67 15.98
N PHE A 235 -19.28 4.43 15.03
CA PHE A 235 -19.07 4.20 13.62
C PHE A 235 -17.60 4.37 13.23
N THR A 236 -16.96 5.46 13.65
CA THR A 236 -15.55 5.73 13.34
C THR A 236 -14.65 4.63 13.89
N ILE A 237 -14.85 4.25 15.16
CA ILE A 237 -14.09 3.17 15.79
C ILE A 237 -14.30 1.84 15.05
N ALA A 238 -15.55 1.50 14.70
CA ALA A 238 -15.86 0.27 13.97
C ALA A 238 -15.20 0.23 12.58
N VAL A 239 -15.22 1.35 11.85
CA VAL A 239 -14.56 1.46 10.54
C VAL A 239 -13.04 1.35 10.68
N CYS A 240 -12.44 1.98 11.69
CA CYS A 240 -11.00 1.86 11.93
C CYS A 240 -10.62 0.42 12.30
N LEU A 241 -11.39 -0.25 13.18
CA LEU A 241 -11.18 -1.67 13.51
C LEU A 241 -11.26 -2.51 12.23
N LEU A 242 -12.33 -2.38 11.44
CA LEU A 242 -12.45 -3.14 10.21
C LEU A 242 -11.28 -2.88 9.23
N SER A 243 -10.90 -1.62 9.06
CA SER A 243 -9.81 -1.23 8.15
C SER A 243 -8.48 -1.83 8.60
N VAL A 244 -8.15 -1.77 9.89
CA VAL A 244 -6.93 -2.36 10.44
C VAL A 244 -6.94 -3.89 10.32
N ALA A 245 -8.08 -4.57 10.57
CA ALA A 245 -8.20 -6.00 10.33
C ALA A 245 -7.91 -6.37 8.87
N VAL A 246 -8.51 -5.66 7.92
CA VAL A 246 -8.29 -5.94 6.49
C VAL A 246 -6.84 -5.68 6.11
N VAL A 247 -6.25 -4.57 6.56
CA VAL A 247 -4.83 -4.26 6.32
C VAL A 247 -3.93 -5.37 6.88
N MET A 248 -4.19 -5.87 8.09
CA MET A 248 -3.41 -6.96 8.67
C MET A 248 -3.55 -8.27 7.91
N VAL A 249 -4.75 -8.62 7.45
CA VAL A 249 -4.96 -9.79 6.57
C VAL A 249 -4.13 -9.65 5.30
N LEU A 250 -4.14 -8.47 4.67
CA LEU A 250 -3.32 -8.19 3.49
C LEU A 250 -1.82 -8.31 3.78
N GLN A 251 -1.34 -7.87 4.97
CA GLN A 251 0.07 -8.07 5.33
C GLN A 251 0.45 -9.55 5.37
N TYR A 252 -0.41 -10.43 5.92
CA TYR A 252 -0.12 -11.87 5.94
C TYR A 252 -0.12 -12.49 4.54
N VAL A 253 -1.05 -12.06 3.67
CA VAL A 253 -1.09 -12.49 2.26
C VAL A 253 0.20 -12.09 1.55
N TRP A 254 0.66 -10.85 1.70
CA TRP A 254 1.91 -10.40 1.09
C TRP A 254 3.14 -11.05 1.69
N PHE A 255 3.17 -11.29 3.01
CA PHE A 255 4.24 -12.05 3.63
C PHE A 255 4.34 -13.46 3.06
N TRP A 256 3.20 -14.12 2.86
CA TRP A 256 3.16 -15.43 2.22
C TRP A 256 3.75 -15.40 0.80
N GLU A 257 3.44 -14.37 0.00
CA GLU A 257 4.05 -14.21 -1.32
C GLU A 257 5.57 -13.99 -1.23
N ILE A 258 6.05 -13.19 -0.27
CA ILE A 258 7.50 -13.01 -0.01
C ILE A 258 8.16 -14.36 0.30
N VAL A 259 7.54 -15.19 1.15
CA VAL A 259 8.05 -16.52 1.51
C VAL A 259 8.05 -17.48 0.31
N LYS A 260 7.01 -17.46 -0.52
CA LYS A 260 6.96 -18.29 -1.74
C LYS A 260 8.12 -17.98 -2.68
N ILE A 261 8.44 -16.70 -2.88
CA ILE A 261 9.58 -16.28 -3.71
C ILE A 261 10.88 -16.75 -3.08
N ALA A 262 11.06 -16.54 -1.78
CA ALA A 262 12.28 -16.93 -1.06
C ALA A 262 12.52 -18.45 -1.05
N THR A 263 11.46 -19.26 -1.11
CA THR A 263 11.54 -20.73 -1.14
C THR A 263 11.59 -21.32 -2.56
N GLY A 264 11.67 -20.47 -3.60
CA GLY A 264 11.69 -20.91 -5.00
C GLY A 264 10.38 -21.54 -5.48
N ARG A 265 9.27 -21.32 -4.76
CA ARG A 265 7.94 -21.85 -5.08
C ARG A 265 7.03 -20.81 -5.76
N GLY A 266 7.45 -19.56 -5.80
CA GLY A 266 6.74 -18.48 -6.46
C GLY A 266 7.52 -17.97 -7.67
N ASP A 267 6.80 -17.70 -8.76
CA ASP A 267 7.30 -16.76 -9.76
C ASP A 267 7.46 -15.39 -9.11
N ALA A 268 8.51 -14.65 -9.48
CA ALA A 268 8.71 -13.30 -8.95
C ALA A 268 7.41 -12.50 -9.17
N PRO A 269 6.84 -11.86 -8.13
CA PRO A 269 5.56 -11.20 -8.22
C PRO A 269 5.70 -10.16 -9.32
N SER A 270 4.91 -10.31 -10.36
CA SER A 270 4.70 -9.27 -11.36
C SER A 270 3.93 -8.15 -10.67
N VAL A 271 4.63 -7.37 -9.84
CA VAL A 271 4.03 -6.33 -8.99
C VAL A 271 3.19 -5.34 -9.81
N VAL A 272 3.38 -5.24 -11.13
CA VAL A 272 2.38 -4.72 -12.04
C VAL A 272 2.51 -5.40 -13.41
N SER A 273 2.08 -6.65 -13.57
CA SER A 273 1.59 -7.08 -14.89
C SER A 273 0.09 -6.82 -14.90
N SER A 274 -0.30 -5.68 -15.45
CA SER A 274 -1.68 -5.46 -15.84
C SER A 274 -2.09 -6.61 -16.76
N ASP A 275 -2.93 -7.52 -16.27
CA ASP A 275 -3.63 -8.57 -17.05
C ASP A 275 -4.62 -7.98 -18.08
N SER A 276 -4.35 -6.77 -18.58
CA SER A 276 -5.16 -6.08 -19.58
C SER A 276 -4.82 -6.50 -21.02
N ASN A 277 -4.03 -7.55 -21.23
CA ASN A 277 -3.62 -8.00 -22.57
C ASN A 277 -4.34 -9.26 -23.08
N ASP A 278 -5.28 -9.83 -22.33
CA ASP A 278 -6.03 -11.00 -22.79
C ASP A 278 -7.26 -10.67 -23.66
N ASP A 279 -7.66 -9.39 -23.74
CA ASP A 279 -8.77 -8.98 -24.62
C ASP A 279 -8.35 -8.68 -26.06
N ASP A 280 -7.07 -8.39 -26.33
CA ASP A 280 -6.59 -8.11 -27.70
C ASP A 280 -6.30 -9.38 -28.53
N LYS A 281 -6.26 -10.56 -27.91
CA LYS A 281 -6.05 -11.84 -28.63
C LYS A 281 -7.33 -12.52 -29.09
N LYS A 282 -8.52 -12.02 -28.73
CA LYS A 282 -9.79 -12.61 -29.17
C LYS A 282 -10.36 -12.02 -30.46
N ALA A 283 -9.78 -10.95 -31.01
CA ALA A 283 -10.31 -10.26 -32.19
C ALA A 283 -9.70 -10.71 -33.55
N THR A 284 -8.72 -11.62 -33.58
CA THR A 284 -8.00 -11.96 -34.84
C THR A 284 -8.22 -13.37 -35.40
N ASN A 285 -9.06 -14.22 -34.78
CA ASN A 285 -9.35 -15.57 -35.31
C ASN A 285 -10.74 -15.69 -35.94
N GLY A 286 -11.06 -14.79 -36.89
CA GLY A 286 -12.23 -14.88 -37.75
C GLY A 286 -11.85 -14.72 -39.22
N SER A 287 -12.05 -15.80 -40.01
CA SER A 287 -11.77 -15.96 -41.45
C SER A 287 -10.31 -16.33 -41.79
N SER A 288 -10.01 -17.31 -42.63
CA SER A 288 -10.79 -17.91 -43.73
C SER A 288 -10.34 -19.35 -44.02
N SER A 289 -11.32 -20.23 -44.17
CA SER A 289 -11.19 -21.54 -44.81
C SER A 289 -11.02 -21.40 -46.32
N THR A 290 -9.93 -21.89 -46.88
CA THR A 290 -9.87 -22.40 -48.26
C THR A 290 -8.81 -23.48 -48.39
N SER A 291 -9.28 -24.66 -48.76
CA SER A 291 -8.56 -25.85 -49.18
C SER A 291 -7.83 -25.64 -50.52
N ALA A 292 -6.63 -26.21 -50.68
CA ALA A 292 -6.36 -27.31 -51.63
C ALA A 292 -4.85 -27.51 -51.91
N THR A 293 -4.46 -28.80 -51.95
CA THR A 293 -3.43 -29.46 -52.78
C THR A 293 -1.92 -29.29 -52.51
N SER A 294 -1.35 -30.37 -51.95
CA SER A 294 0.02 -30.94 -52.02
C SER A 294 0.55 -31.20 -53.47
N PRO A 295 1.78 -31.74 -53.73
CA PRO A 295 2.95 -32.03 -52.88
C PRO A 295 4.36 -31.76 -53.52
N ALA A 296 5.42 -32.09 -52.74
CA ALA A 296 6.80 -32.44 -53.14
C ALA A 296 7.76 -31.26 -53.45
N SER A 297 9.05 -31.24 -53.11
CA SER A 297 9.99 -32.32 -52.84
C SER A 297 11.32 -31.79 -52.19
N THR A 298 11.98 -32.67 -51.44
CA THR A 298 13.45 -32.93 -51.37
C THR A 298 14.45 -31.94 -50.72
N THR A 299 15.33 -32.56 -49.91
CA THR A 299 16.78 -32.24 -49.65
C THR A 299 17.09 -31.04 -48.74
N THR A 300 18.05 -31.01 -47.80
CA THR A 300 19.18 -31.89 -47.43
C THR A 300 19.60 -31.64 -45.97
N ARG A 301 19.94 -32.72 -45.29
CA ARG A 301 20.82 -32.90 -44.12
C ARG A 301 22.05 -31.98 -44.05
N ARG A 302 22.35 -31.37 -42.88
CA ARG A 302 23.67 -31.53 -42.19
C ARG A 302 23.75 -30.89 -40.79
N ARG A 303 24.40 -31.66 -39.90
CA ARG A 303 24.91 -31.32 -38.56
C ARG A 303 26.13 -30.39 -38.64
N GLY A 304 26.35 -29.60 -37.59
CA GLY A 304 27.63 -28.98 -37.21
C GLY A 304 27.39 -28.04 -36.02
N ALA A 305 27.58 -28.49 -34.78
CA ALA A 305 28.82 -28.41 -34.01
C ALA A 305 29.21 -26.96 -33.62
N ALA A 306 29.21 -26.71 -32.31
CA ALA A 306 29.78 -25.54 -31.65
C ALA A 306 31.30 -25.42 -31.88
N PRO A 307 31.89 -24.25 -31.58
CA PRO A 307 32.67 -24.21 -30.35
C PRO A 307 32.54 -22.92 -29.53
N LYS A 308 32.91 -23.08 -28.26
CA LYS A 308 33.21 -22.03 -27.27
C LYS A 308 34.35 -21.13 -27.74
N VAL A 309 34.30 -19.85 -27.35
CA VAL A 309 35.48 -19.02 -27.14
C VAL A 309 35.23 -18.17 -25.89
N GLU A 310 36.15 -18.37 -24.93
CA GLU A 310 36.56 -17.59 -23.74
C GLU A 310 35.56 -16.70 -22.99
#